data_AF-A0A8R1IH97-F1
#
_entry.id   AF-A0A8R1IH97-F1
#
_cell.length_a   1.000
_cell.length_b   1.000
_cell.length_c   1.000
_cell.angle_alpha   90.00
_cell.angle_beta   90.00
_cell.angle_gamma   90.00
#
_symmetry.space_group_name_H-M   'P 1'
#
loop_
_entity.id
_entity.type
_entity.pdbx_description
1 polymer ?
#
loop_
_entity_poly.entity_id
_entity_poly.type
_entity_poly.pdbx_seq_one_letter_code
_entity_poly.pdbx_strand_id
1 'polypeptide(L)'
;NLIPLALDSTRLKFEFSGNFSKPIAAATAKAALNRKTTRSFFSVFINGRSVRCEILKHPLDEVLQNRSLICQFCSVHLKIDETRIDVNVHPTKSSVIFLEKEAIIDEIRAYFEKVVNEIFGFAAKETDKNETQENLDENTSFSFSQARRKIRILAKSEYN
;
A
#
# COMPACT_ATOMS: atom_id res chain seq x y z
N ASN A 1 -17.11 3.04 -13.22
CA ASN A 1 -16.45 1.71 -13.24
C ASN A 1 -15.68 1.49 -11.95
N LEU A 2 -16.41 1.12 -10.90
CA LEU A 2 -15.84 0.65 -9.64
C LEU A 2 -15.93 -0.86 -9.60
N ILE A 3 -14.97 -1.49 -8.94
CA ILE A 3 -14.88 -2.93 -8.77
C ILE A 3 -15.18 -3.22 -7.30
N PRO A 4 -16.23 -3.99 -7.00
CA PRO A 4 -16.59 -4.31 -5.63
C PRO A 4 -15.60 -5.31 -5.02
N LEU A 5 -15.39 -5.18 -3.72
CA LEU A 5 -14.64 -6.10 -2.87
C LEU A 5 -15.61 -6.65 -1.82
N ALA A 6 -15.56 -7.95 -1.58
CA ALA A 6 -16.34 -8.64 -0.57
C ALA A 6 -15.60 -9.92 -0.15
N LEU A 7 -15.23 -9.99 1.13
CA LEU A 7 -14.58 -11.13 1.77
C LEU A 7 -15.10 -11.24 3.20
N ASP A 8 -15.60 -12.41 3.55
CA ASP A 8 -16.00 -12.76 4.91
C ASP A 8 -15.13 -13.89 5.44
N SER A 9 -14.72 -13.79 6.71
CA SER A 9 -13.95 -14.82 7.38
C SER A 9 -14.64 -15.24 8.67
N THR A 10 -15.18 -16.46 8.66
CA THR A 10 -15.80 -17.07 9.86
C THR A 10 -14.76 -17.40 10.94
N ARG A 11 -13.55 -17.78 10.52
CA ARG A 11 -12.44 -18.11 11.44
C ARG A 11 -11.93 -16.88 12.19
N LEU A 12 -11.64 -15.80 11.45
CA LEU A 12 -11.10 -14.56 12.04
C LEU A 12 -12.19 -13.57 12.48
N LYS A 13 -13.46 -13.87 12.19
CA LYS A 13 -14.65 -13.08 12.55
C LYS A 13 -14.58 -11.64 12.04
N PHE A 14 -14.29 -11.48 10.76
CA PHE A 14 -14.33 -10.19 10.09
C PHE A 14 -15.12 -10.23 8.79
N GLU A 15 -15.63 -9.07 8.41
CA GLU A 15 -16.24 -8.79 7.11
C GLU A 15 -15.47 -7.64 6.46
N PHE A 16 -14.86 -7.92 5.32
CA PHE A 16 -14.16 -6.94 4.49
C PHE A 16 -15.01 -6.66 3.25
N SER A 17 -15.30 -5.39 3.02
CA SER A 17 -16.03 -4.93 1.85
C SER A 17 -15.43 -3.64 1.31
N GLY A 18 -15.76 -3.27 0.08
CA GLY A 18 -15.26 -2.02 -0.45
C GLY A 18 -15.44 -1.89 -1.95
N ASN A 19 -14.89 -0.81 -2.48
CA ASN A 19 -14.86 -0.55 -3.90
C ASN A 19 -13.53 0.09 -4.27
N PHE A 20 -13.00 -0.29 -5.41
CA PHE A 20 -11.83 0.37 -5.98
C PHE A 20 -12.03 0.67 -7.46
N SER A 21 -11.42 1.75 -7.93
CA SER A 21 -11.44 2.10 -9.35
C SER A 21 -10.66 1.06 -10.14
N LYS A 22 -11.10 0.75 -11.35
CA LYS A 22 -10.36 -0.15 -12.25
C LYS A 22 -8.88 0.30 -12.34
N PRO A 23 -7.91 -0.55 -11.95
CA PRO A 23 -6.52 -0.19 -12.01
C PRO A 23 -6.05 0.13 -13.44
N ILE A 24 -4.99 0.91 -13.53
CA ILE A 24 -4.42 1.33 -14.81
C ILE A 24 -2.91 1.05 -14.76
N ALA A 25 -2.35 0.57 -15.87
CA ALA A 25 -0.92 0.36 -15.98
C ALA A 25 -0.14 1.67 -15.78
N ALA A 26 0.90 1.60 -14.95
CA ALA A 26 1.78 2.71 -14.59
C ALA A 26 2.71 3.14 -15.74
N ALA A 27 2.76 2.40 -16.85
CA ALA A 27 3.55 2.71 -18.05
C ALA A 27 3.15 4.01 -18.79
N THR A 28 2.27 4.82 -18.20
CA THR A 28 1.96 6.16 -18.69
C THR A 28 3.16 7.09 -18.47
N ALA A 29 3.35 8.11 -19.31
CA ALA A 29 4.39 9.12 -19.14
C ALA A 29 4.54 9.59 -17.68
N LYS A 30 5.77 9.70 -17.17
CA LYS A 30 6.09 9.99 -15.76
C LYS A 30 5.33 11.19 -15.17
N ALA A 31 5.09 12.23 -15.97
CA ALA A 31 4.31 13.39 -15.55
C ALA A 31 2.81 13.07 -15.33
N ALA A 32 2.20 12.28 -16.22
CA ALA A 32 0.83 11.83 -16.09
C ALA A 32 0.68 10.80 -14.95
N LEU A 33 1.70 9.95 -14.78
CA LEU A 33 1.81 9.01 -13.66
C LEU A 33 1.83 9.73 -12.31
N ASN A 34 2.71 10.71 -12.16
CA ASN A 34 2.85 11.53 -10.95
C ASN A 34 1.53 12.27 -10.62
N ARG A 35 0.85 12.81 -11.63
CA ARG A 35 -0.45 13.47 -11.43
C ARG A 35 -1.53 12.51 -10.93
N LYS A 36 -1.52 11.25 -11.39
CA LYS A 36 -2.49 10.23 -10.97
C LYS A 36 -2.18 9.69 -9.57
N THR A 37 -0.92 9.41 -9.25
CA THR A 37 -0.53 8.92 -7.91
C THR A 37 -0.78 9.95 -6.82
N THR A 38 -0.46 11.23 -7.05
CA THR A 38 -0.74 12.33 -6.10
C THR A 38 -2.24 12.56 -5.90
N ARG A 39 -3.09 12.08 -6.81
CA ARG A 39 -4.55 12.13 -6.70
C ARG A 39 -5.16 10.78 -6.36
N SER A 40 -4.37 9.79 -5.95
CA SER A 40 -4.92 8.51 -5.49
C SER A 40 -5.56 8.73 -4.11
N PHE A 41 -6.83 8.36 -3.99
CA PHE A 41 -7.60 8.45 -2.76
C PHE A 41 -7.75 7.06 -2.19
N PHE A 42 -7.26 6.86 -0.97
CA PHE A 42 -7.41 5.60 -0.24
C PHE A 42 -8.07 5.90 1.10
N SER A 43 -9.25 5.34 1.32
CA SER A 43 -10.04 5.53 2.53
C SER A 43 -10.28 4.19 3.21
N VAL A 44 -10.02 4.13 4.52
CA VAL A 44 -10.26 2.95 5.34
C VAL A 44 -11.32 3.28 6.37
N PHE A 45 -12.31 2.42 6.46
CA PHE A 45 -13.31 2.44 7.51
C PHE A 45 -13.18 1.18 8.36
N ILE A 46 -13.10 1.32 9.68
CA ILE A 46 -13.15 0.21 10.63
C ILE A 46 -14.38 0.41 11.51
N ASN A 47 -15.30 -0.55 11.51
CA ASN A 47 -16.59 -0.48 12.23
C ASN A 47 -17.32 0.86 11.98
N GLY A 48 -17.34 1.32 10.73
CA GLY A 48 -18.01 2.56 10.31
C GLY A 48 -17.26 3.86 10.61
N ARG A 49 -16.09 3.81 11.24
CA ARG A 49 -15.25 5.00 11.52
C ARG A 49 -14.16 5.14 10.48
N SER A 50 -13.96 6.35 9.96
CA SER A 50 -12.80 6.65 9.09
C SER A 50 -11.53 6.61 9.93
N VAL A 51 -10.59 5.75 9.54
CA VAL A 51 -9.33 5.52 10.26
C VAL A 51 -8.16 5.67 9.30
N ARG A 52 -7.08 6.29 9.76
CA ARG A 52 -5.81 6.24 9.03
C ARG A 52 -5.10 4.94 9.39
N CYS A 53 -5.19 3.95 8.52
CA CYS A 53 -4.68 2.60 8.77
C CYS A 53 -3.62 2.22 7.73
N GLU A 54 -2.36 2.60 7.99
CA GLU A 54 -1.24 2.30 7.08
C GLU A 54 -0.98 0.78 6.99
N ILE A 55 -1.25 0.03 8.07
CA ILE A 55 -1.08 -1.43 8.10
C ILE A 55 -2.02 -2.17 7.13
N LEU A 56 -3.20 -1.61 6.85
CA LEU A 56 -4.12 -2.18 5.85
C LEU A 56 -3.83 -1.61 4.45
N LYS A 57 -3.42 -0.35 4.37
CA LYS A 57 -3.13 0.32 3.10
C LYS A 57 -1.90 -0.27 2.41
N HIS A 58 -0.80 -0.43 3.14
CA HIS A 58 0.50 -0.81 2.58
C HIS A 58 0.45 -2.15 1.83
N PRO A 59 -0.13 -3.23 2.37
CA PRO A 59 -0.20 -4.52 1.66
C PRO A 59 -1.05 -4.48 0.39
N LEU A 60 -2.10 -3.65 0.34
CA LEU A 60 -2.92 -3.48 -0.87
C LEU A 60 -2.18 -2.65 -1.93
N ASP A 61 -1.46 -1.61 -1.51
CA ASP A 61 -0.62 -0.83 -2.40
C ASP A 61 0.52 -1.69 -2.98
N GLU A 62 1.14 -2.57 -2.19
CA GLU A 62 2.15 -3.52 -2.66
C GLU A 62 1.62 -4.42 -3.80
N VAL A 63 0.42 -4.99 -3.64
CA VAL A 63 -0.20 -5.84 -4.68
C VAL A 63 -0.32 -5.08 -6.01
N LEU A 64 -0.71 -3.81 -5.96
CA LEU A 64 -0.80 -2.97 -7.16
C LEU A 64 0.58 -2.62 -7.72
N GLN A 65 1.52 -2.22 -6.85
CA GLN A 65 2.87 -1.82 -7.24
C GLN A 65 3.67 -2.97 -7.87
N ASN A 66 3.57 -4.18 -7.33
CA ASN A 66 4.22 -5.39 -7.88
C ASN A 66 3.79 -5.68 -9.32
N ARG A 67 2.62 -5.17 -9.72
CA ARG A 67 2.09 -5.31 -11.09
C ARG A 67 2.19 -4.03 -11.90
N SER A 68 2.89 -3.02 -11.38
CA SER A 68 2.95 -1.69 -11.99
C SER A 68 1.56 -1.14 -12.29
N LEU A 69 0.61 -1.35 -11.37
CA LEU A 69 -0.77 -0.87 -11.47
C LEU A 69 -0.97 0.30 -10.51
N ILE A 70 -1.86 1.20 -10.90
CA ILE A 70 -2.30 2.30 -10.04
C ILE A 70 -3.82 2.32 -10.01
N CYS A 71 -4.34 2.47 -8.80
CA CYS A 71 -5.74 2.71 -8.53
C CYS A 71 -5.91 4.18 -8.11
N GLN A 72 -6.90 4.88 -8.70
CA GLN A 72 -7.16 6.28 -8.37
C GLN A 72 -8.04 6.43 -7.13
N PHE A 73 -8.95 5.48 -6.89
CA PHE A 73 -9.84 5.50 -5.74
C PHE A 73 -9.95 4.11 -5.14
N CYS A 74 -9.74 3.97 -3.84
CA CYS A 74 -9.97 2.75 -3.08
C CYS A 74 -10.66 3.11 -1.77
N SER A 75 -11.85 2.56 -1.53
CA SER A 75 -12.55 2.68 -0.25
C SER A 75 -12.82 1.30 0.29
N VAL A 76 -12.24 1.00 1.44
CA VAL A 76 -12.34 -0.31 2.08
C VAL A 76 -12.96 -0.18 3.47
N HIS A 77 -13.77 -1.15 3.82
CA HIS A 77 -14.57 -1.22 5.02
C HIS A 77 -14.28 -2.56 5.68
N LEU A 78 -13.79 -2.51 6.91
CA LEU A 78 -13.49 -3.66 7.73
C LEU A 78 -14.42 -3.64 8.94
N LYS A 79 -15.28 -4.64 9.05
CA LYS A 79 -16.05 -4.88 10.27
C LYS A 79 -15.38 -6.03 11.03
N ILE A 80 -15.04 -5.78 12.28
CA ILE A 80 -14.50 -6.77 13.20
C ILE A 80 -15.31 -6.67 14.49
N ASP A 81 -15.50 -7.80 15.17
CA ASP A 81 -16.11 -7.83 16.51
C ASP A 81 -15.42 -6.85 17.46
N GLU A 82 -16.21 -5.97 18.11
CA GLU A 82 -15.70 -4.93 19.02
C GLU A 82 -14.88 -5.51 20.18
N THR A 83 -15.19 -6.74 20.60
CA THR A 83 -14.42 -7.44 21.64
C THR A 83 -12.97 -7.73 21.24
N ARG A 84 -12.65 -7.65 19.94
CA ARG A 84 -11.33 -7.91 19.36
C ARG A 84 -10.59 -6.64 18.94
N ILE A 85 -11.20 -5.47 19.11
CA ILE A 85 -10.62 -4.18 18.76
C ILE A 85 -10.38 -3.36 20.03
N ASP A 86 -9.14 -2.97 20.28
CA ASP A 86 -8.83 -1.95 21.27
C ASP A 86 -9.01 -0.57 20.62
N VAL A 87 -10.19 -0.01 20.83
CA VAL A 87 -10.63 1.27 20.28
C VAL A 87 -10.21 2.38 21.23
N ASN A 88 -8.89 2.61 21.37
CA ASN A 88 -8.39 3.78 22.09
C ASN A 88 -8.57 5.05 21.22
N VAL A 89 -9.82 5.45 20.99
CA VAL A 89 -10.21 6.55 20.10
C VAL A 89 -10.45 7.80 20.93
N HIS A 90 -9.41 8.59 21.08
CA HIS A 90 -9.58 10.02 21.35
C HIS A 90 -10.12 10.68 20.06
N PRO A 91 -11.02 11.68 20.11
CA PRO A 91 -11.58 12.35 18.93
C PRO A 91 -10.56 12.83 17.87
N THR A 92 -9.30 12.98 18.26
CA THR A 92 -8.20 13.51 17.46
C THR A 92 -7.07 12.51 17.20
N LYS A 93 -7.15 11.27 17.73
CA LYS A 93 -6.12 10.23 17.57
C LYS A 93 -6.78 8.89 17.24
N SER A 94 -7.15 8.71 15.98
CA SER A 94 -7.83 7.50 15.49
C SER A 94 -6.81 6.43 15.08
N SER A 95 -6.02 5.94 16.03
CA SER A 95 -5.20 4.73 15.84
C SER A 95 -5.98 3.54 16.39
N VAL A 96 -6.13 2.48 15.59
CA VAL A 96 -6.86 1.27 15.98
C VAL A 96 -5.88 0.10 16.09
N ILE A 97 -5.94 -0.65 17.19
CA ILE A 97 -5.21 -1.90 17.38
C ILE A 97 -6.26 -3.01 17.49
N PHE A 98 -6.08 -4.09 16.74
CA PHE A 98 -6.97 -5.24 16.79
C PHE A 98 -6.16 -6.53 16.91
N LEU A 99 -6.78 -7.54 17.52
CA LEU A 99 -6.21 -8.87 17.69
C LEU A 99 -6.03 -9.56 16.33
N GLU A 100 -5.01 -10.41 16.23
CA GLU A 100 -4.74 -11.22 15.02
C GLU A 100 -4.60 -10.37 13.73
N LYS A 101 -4.11 -9.12 13.88
CA LYS A 101 -4.07 -8.15 12.78
C LYS A 101 -3.31 -8.67 11.56
N GLU A 102 -2.20 -9.37 11.78
CA GLU A 102 -1.38 -9.96 10.73
C GLU A 102 -2.19 -10.97 9.91
N ALA A 103 -2.89 -11.88 10.58
CA ALA A 103 -3.69 -12.91 9.91
C ALA A 103 -4.86 -12.31 9.10
N ILE A 104 -5.53 -11.28 9.64
CA ILE A 104 -6.60 -10.57 8.93
C ILE A 104 -6.03 -9.87 7.68
N ILE A 105 -4.91 -9.18 7.83
CA ILE A 105 -4.26 -8.44 6.76
C ILE A 105 -3.80 -9.39 5.64
N ASP A 106 -3.18 -10.51 6.00
CA ASP A 106 -2.71 -11.50 5.03
C ASP A 106 -3.87 -12.12 4.24
N GLU A 107 -4.98 -12.44 4.91
CA GLU A 107 -6.17 -12.98 4.28
C GLU A 107 -6.82 -11.96 3.31
N ILE A 108 -6.93 -10.70 3.72
CA ILE A 108 -7.41 -9.60 2.86
C ILE A 108 -6.48 -9.38 1.67
N ARG A 109 -5.16 -9.39 1.89
CA ARG A 109 -4.15 -9.19 0.85
C ARG A 109 -4.23 -10.31 -0.21
N ALA A 110 -4.28 -11.56 0.22
CA ALA A 110 -4.39 -12.72 -0.68
C ALA A 110 -5.67 -12.66 -1.52
N TYR A 111 -6.80 -12.31 -0.89
CA TYR A 111 -8.06 -12.07 -1.59
C TYR A 111 -7.95 -10.95 -2.63
N PHE A 112 -7.42 -9.79 -2.24
CA PHE A 112 -7.28 -8.66 -3.13
C PHE A 112 -6.34 -8.98 -4.31
N GLU A 113 -5.27 -9.72 -4.05
CA GLU A 113 -4.36 -10.19 -5.08
C GLU A 113 -5.04 -11.09 -6.12
N LYS A 114 -5.92 -11.99 -5.67
CA LYS A 114 -6.76 -12.81 -6.54
C LYS A 114 -7.69 -11.96 -7.40
N VAL A 115 -8.39 -11.00 -6.79
CA VAL A 115 -9.28 -10.08 -7.53
C VAL A 115 -8.52 -9.31 -8.61
N VAL A 116 -7.36 -8.73 -8.27
CA VAL A 116 -6.53 -8.00 -9.24
C VAL A 116 -6.01 -8.94 -10.34
N ASN A 117 -5.72 -10.21 -10.04
CA ASN A 117 -5.30 -11.20 -11.04
C ASN A 117 -6.40 -11.47 -12.05
N GLU A 118 -7.62 -11.69 -11.58
CA GLU A 118 -8.79 -11.96 -12.43
C GLU A 118 -9.09 -10.79 -13.38
N ILE A 119 -8.86 -9.55 -12.94
CA ILE A 119 -9.14 -8.36 -13.75
C ILE A 119 -8.08 -8.10 -14.82
N PHE A 120 -6.79 -8.30 -14.50
CA PHE A 120 -5.69 -7.91 -15.38
C PHE A 120 -5.06 -9.06 -16.16
N GLY A 121 -5.25 -10.32 -15.77
CA GLY A 121 -4.81 -11.49 -16.54
C GLY A 121 -3.30 -11.61 -16.80
N PHE A 122 -2.47 -10.71 -16.27
CA PHE A 122 -1.01 -10.76 -16.39
C PHE A 122 -0.43 -11.27 -15.07
N ALA A 123 0.22 -12.43 -15.11
CA ALA A 123 0.96 -12.99 -13.98
C ALA A 123 1.95 -11.95 -13.44
N ALA A 124 2.02 -11.83 -12.12
CA ALA A 124 2.93 -10.92 -11.44
C ALA A 124 4.38 -11.20 -11.90
N LYS A 125 5.18 -10.13 -12.05
CA LYS A 125 6.64 -10.31 -12.08
C LYS A 125 7.05 -10.80 -10.70
N GLU A 126 7.63 -11.98 -10.62
CA GLU A 126 8.35 -12.42 -9.43
C GLU A 126 9.49 -11.40 -9.20
N THR A 127 9.36 -10.58 -8.16
CA THR A 127 10.48 -9.85 -7.60
C THR A 127 11.21 -10.80 -6.68
N ASP A 128 12.40 -11.25 -7.08
CA ASP A 128 13.33 -11.97 -6.22
C ASP A 128 13.50 -11.23 -4.89
N LYS A 129 12.94 -11.81 -3.82
CA LYS A 129 13.25 -11.43 -2.45
C LYS A 129 14.53 -12.17 -2.07
N ASN A 130 15.69 -11.60 -2.39
CA ASN A 130 16.93 -12.02 -1.73
C ASN A 130 16.96 -11.45 -0.31
N GLU A 131 16.99 -12.37 0.63
CA GLU A 131 17.22 -12.17 2.05
C GLU A 131 18.57 -11.47 2.29
N THR A 132 18.61 -10.50 3.20
CA THR A 132 19.78 -10.31 4.05
C THR A 132 19.28 -9.86 5.42
N GLN A 133 19.19 -10.83 6.32
CA GLN A 133 19.39 -10.57 7.74
C GLN A 133 20.90 -10.45 7.97
N GLU A 134 21.36 -9.24 8.29
CA GLU A 134 22.52 -9.04 9.15
C GLU A 134 22.14 -7.97 10.18
N ASN A 135 22.30 -8.31 11.45
CA ASN A 135 22.07 -7.44 12.60
C ASN A 135 23.42 -6.87 13.09
N LEU A 136 23.38 -5.60 13.50
CA LEU A 136 24.18 -4.91 14.54
C LEU A 136 25.69 -4.66 14.27
N ASP A 137 26.09 -3.42 13.94
CA ASP A 137 26.43 -2.38 14.94
C ASP A 137 27.03 -1.09 14.33
N GLU A 138 26.68 0.03 14.99
CA GLU A 138 27.35 1.34 15.14
C GLU A 138 27.86 2.22 13.96
N ASN A 139 27.49 3.51 14.10
CA ASN A 139 28.23 4.72 13.71
C ASN A 139 28.52 4.97 12.22
N THR A 140 27.67 5.79 11.59
CA THR A 140 28.04 7.19 11.26
C THR A 140 26.88 7.91 10.57
N SER A 141 26.54 9.09 11.10
CA SER A 141 25.74 10.09 10.39
C SER A 141 26.38 10.40 9.03
N PHE A 142 25.71 10.10 7.92
CA PHE A 142 26.11 10.59 6.61
C PHE A 142 24.97 11.39 5.95
N SER A 143 25.19 12.70 5.92
CA SER A 143 24.32 13.73 5.34
C SER A 143 24.15 13.53 3.83
N PHE A 144 22.90 13.40 3.37
CA PHE A 144 22.51 13.27 1.96
C PHE A 144 22.78 14.53 1.09
N SER A 145 23.51 15.52 1.60
CA SER A 145 23.72 16.82 0.95
C SER A 145 24.85 16.86 -0.08
N GLN A 146 25.72 15.84 -0.16
CA GLN A 146 26.92 15.90 -1.02
C GLN A 146 26.82 15.16 -2.37
N ALA A 147 25.80 14.31 -2.58
CA ALA A 147 25.69 13.51 -3.80
C ALA A 147 25.25 14.28 -5.06
N ARG A 148 24.86 15.57 -4.95
CA ARG A 148 24.41 16.37 -6.10
C ARG A 148 25.49 17.24 -6.75
N ARG A 149 26.73 17.27 -6.23
CA ARG A 149 27.78 18.16 -6.76
C ARG A 149 28.68 17.56 -7.83
N LYS A 150 28.80 16.23 -7.95
CA LYS A 150 29.68 15.59 -8.94
C LYS A 150 29.11 15.51 -10.36
N ILE A 151 27.78 15.52 -10.53
CA ILE A 151 27.17 15.46 -11.88
C ILE A 151 27.27 16.83 -12.61
N ARG A 152 27.50 17.94 -11.90
CA ARG A 152 27.55 19.27 -12.51
C ARG A 152 28.94 19.70 -13.02
N ILE A 153 30.00 18.99 -12.64
CA ILE A 153 31.38 19.39 -13.00
C ILE A 153 31.87 18.71 -14.28
N LEU A 154 31.27 17.58 -14.70
CA LEU A 154 31.70 16.85 -15.91
C LEU A 154 31.11 17.40 -17.22
N ALA A 155 30.10 18.28 -17.17
CA ALA A 155 29.47 18.84 -18.37
C ALA A 155 30.10 20.15 -18.88
N LYS A 156 31.29 20.53 -18.38
CA LYS A 156 31.93 21.82 -18.72
C LYS A 156 33.37 21.73 -19.26
N SER A 157 33.87 20.53 -19.58
CA SER A 157 35.22 20.32 -20.13
C SER A 157 35.26 19.87 -21.60
N GLU A 158 34.13 19.88 -22.32
CA GLU A 158 34.09 19.54 -23.76
C GLU A 158 33.89 20.76 -24.68
N TYR A 159 34.16 21.98 -24.20
CA TYR A 159 34.27 23.14 -25.08
C TYR A 159 35.36 24.09 -24.58
N ASN A 160 36.61 23.76 -24.94
CA ASN A 160 37.71 24.68 -25.26
C ASN A 160 38.85 23.86 -25.87
#